data_AF-A0A7D5T7C0-F1
#
_entry.id   AF-A0A7D5T7C0-F1
#
_cell.length_a   1.000
_cell.length_b   1.000
_cell.length_c   1.000
_cell.angle_alpha   90.00
_cell.angle_beta   90.00
_cell.angle_gamma   90.00
#
_symmetry.space_group_name_H-M   'P 1'
#
loop_
_entity.id
_entity.type
_entity.pdbx_description
1 polymer ?
#
loop_
_entity_poly.entity_id
_entity_poly.type
_entity_poly.pdbx_seq_one_letter_code
_entity_poly.pdbx_strand_id
1 'polypeptide(L)'
;MLDVFRRGPVAAACRWALVVAVTGVEAAALSVWLALLAGADPVSREVAVGVVVLAAAFLVGQFLVDLAVNGPAVGFPLGRTLGVALSETAVWTGWLAAVAALGGPRGAFVGGVAFAVALAVQHTAEVDALRGAPLGSRLVDPSTVGYSLVTAAGATAWLALETGLASVDPLAALAADAGFAPETVGLVALAAALLVEHVVGVAVARRECAERTAPAWFRRRSWT
;
A
#
# COMPACT_ATOMS: atom_id res chain seq x y z
N MET A 1 13.37 -14.03 -28.23
CA MET A 1 12.83 -14.91 -27.16
C MET A 1 12.43 -14.13 -25.89
N LEU A 2 13.12 -13.03 -25.54
CA LEU A 2 12.80 -12.20 -24.36
C LEU A 2 11.56 -11.28 -24.51
N ASP A 3 11.11 -10.97 -25.73
CA ASP A 3 9.94 -10.09 -25.94
C ASP A 3 8.58 -10.73 -25.60
N VAL A 4 8.47 -12.06 -25.65
CA VAL A 4 7.26 -12.80 -25.24
C VAL A 4 6.98 -12.59 -23.75
N PHE A 5 8.03 -12.46 -22.94
CA PHE A 5 7.95 -12.17 -21.50
C PHE A 5 7.68 -10.70 -21.19
N ARG A 6 7.69 -9.79 -22.18
CA ARG A 6 7.43 -8.37 -21.96
C ARG A 6 5.95 -8.00 -22.12
N ARG A 7 5.25 -8.63 -23.07
CA ARG A 7 3.87 -8.24 -23.46
C ARG A 7 2.88 -9.38 -23.65
N GLY A 8 3.30 -10.64 -23.48
CA GLY A 8 2.43 -11.81 -23.65
C GLY A 8 1.55 -12.16 -22.44
N PRO A 9 0.63 -13.13 -22.59
CA PRO A 9 -0.27 -13.59 -21.51
C PRO A 9 0.51 -14.14 -20.30
N VAL A 10 1.65 -14.78 -20.51
CA VAL A 10 2.54 -15.25 -19.43
C VAL A 10 3.06 -14.08 -18.60
N ALA A 11 3.48 -12.98 -19.24
CA ALA A 11 3.94 -11.79 -18.54
C ALA A 11 2.83 -11.14 -17.72
N ALA A 12 1.59 -11.15 -18.23
CA ALA A 12 0.42 -10.67 -17.50
C ALA A 12 0.11 -11.55 -16.29
N ALA A 13 0.16 -12.88 -16.45
CA ALA A 13 -0.05 -13.83 -15.36
C ALA A 13 1.03 -13.68 -14.27
N CYS A 14 2.31 -13.57 -14.63
CA CYS A 14 3.39 -13.33 -13.68
C CYS A 14 3.19 -12.02 -12.91
N ARG A 15 2.77 -10.94 -13.58
CA ARG A 15 2.47 -9.67 -12.90
C ARG A 15 1.31 -9.80 -11.92
N TRP A 16 0.23 -10.46 -12.31
CA TRP A 16 -0.89 -10.72 -11.41
C TRP A 16 -0.46 -11.57 -10.20
N ALA A 17 0.36 -12.59 -10.42
CA ALA A 17 0.91 -13.38 -9.33
C ALA A 17 1.76 -12.53 -8.37
N LEU A 18 2.58 -11.61 -8.89
CA LEU A 18 3.36 -10.69 -8.07
C LEU A 18 2.48 -9.71 -7.28
N VAL A 19 1.45 -9.14 -7.91
CA VAL A 19 0.47 -8.25 -7.26
C VAL A 19 -0.26 -8.98 -6.11
N VAL A 20 -0.69 -10.22 -6.35
CA VAL A 20 -1.32 -11.05 -5.30
C VAL A 20 -0.31 -11.38 -4.19
N ALA A 21 0.94 -11.70 -4.55
CA ALA A 21 1.98 -12.00 -3.58
C ALA A 21 2.32 -10.79 -2.68
N VAL A 22 2.49 -9.59 -3.24
CA VAL A 22 2.75 -8.38 -2.43
C VAL A 22 1.56 -8.04 -1.54
N THR A 23 0.34 -8.11 -2.07
CA THR A 23 -0.89 -7.90 -1.29
C THR A 23 -0.94 -8.86 -0.09
N GLY A 24 -0.63 -10.14 -0.31
CA GLY A 24 -0.62 -11.13 0.75
C GLY A 24 0.46 -10.89 1.80
N VAL A 25 1.67 -10.51 1.38
CA VAL A 25 2.79 -10.18 2.28
C VAL A 25 2.45 -8.97 3.15
N GLU A 26 1.91 -7.91 2.56
CA GLU A 26 1.57 -6.69 3.29
C GLU A 26 0.40 -6.88 4.24
N ALA A 27 -0.69 -7.54 3.79
CA ALA A 27 -1.81 -7.83 4.66
C ALA A 27 -1.38 -8.68 5.86
N ALA A 28 -0.57 -9.72 5.64
CA ALA A 28 -0.02 -10.54 6.73
C ALA A 28 0.90 -9.74 7.65
N ALA A 29 1.77 -8.90 7.09
CA ALA A 29 2.68 -8.06 7.87
C ALA A 29 1.93 -7.05 8.73
N LEU A 30 0.90 -6.40 8.20
CA LEU A 30 0.04 -5.48 8.93
C LEU A 30 -0.71 -6.19 10.05
N SER A 31 -1.25 -7.39 9.82
CA SER A 31 -1.88 -8.20 10.86
C SER A 31 -0.89 -8.59 11.96
N VAL A 32 0.29 -9.11 11.61
CA VAL A 32 1.33 -9.50 12.58
C VAL A 32 1.81 -8.28 13.36
N TRP A 33 2.04 -7.16 12.68
CA TRP A 33 2.43 -5.90 13.30
C TRP A 33 1.38 -5.42 14.31
N LEU A 34 0.11 -5.39 13.93
CA LEU A 34 -0.96 -4.97 14.84
C LEU A 34 -1.09 -5.92 16.05
N ALA A 35 -0.96 -7.24 15.83
CA ALA A 35 -0.98 -8.23 16.90
C ALA A 35 0.19 -8.06 17.88
N LEU A 36 1.38 -7.69 17.40
CA LEU A 36 2.54 -7.39 18.26
C LEU A 36 2.34 -6.13 19.11
N LEU A 37 1.51 -5.20 18.66
CA LEU A 37 1.18 -3.97 19.39
C LEU A 37 0.04 -4.17 20.40
N ALA A 38 -0.72 -5.25 20.28
CA ALA A 38 -1.89 -5.50 21.13
C ALA A 38 -1.47 -5.60 22.61
N GLY A 39 -1.80 -4.57 23.39
CA GLY A 39 -1.49 -4.49 24.82
C GLY A 39 -0.02 -4.16 25.14
N ALA A 40 0.79 -3.79 24.15
CA ALA A 40 2.17 -3.37 24.36
C ALA A 40 2.26 -1.92 24.90
N ASP A 41 3.27 -1.65 25.73
CA ASP A 41 3.60 -0.27 26.10
C ASP A 41 4.17 0.49 24.89
N PRO A 42 3.81 1.78 24.67
CA PRO A 42 4.26 2.54 23.50
C PRO A 42 5.78 2.64 23.31
N VAL A 43 6.57 2.52 24.38
CA VAL A 43 8.04 2.58 24.37
C VAL A 43 8.64 1.22 24.72
N SER A 44 8.03 0.14 24.23
CA SER A 44 8.47 -1.23 24.50
C SER A 44 9.32 -1.83 23.38
N ARG A 45 9.97 -2.95 23.71
CA ARG A 45 10.74 -3.74 22.74
C ARG A 45 9.83 -4.35 21.68
N GLU A 46 8.63 -4.74 22.04
CA GLU A 46 7.61 -5.34 21.17
C GLU A 46 7.21 -4.36 20.07
N VAL A 47 6.97 -3.09 20.43
CA VAL A 47 6.69 -2.01 19.46
C VAL A 47 7.87 -1.86 18.49
N ALA A 48 9.09 -1.78 18.99
CA ALA A 48 10.28 -1.63 18.15
C ALA A 48 10.45 -2.83 17.19
N VAL A 49 10.24 -4.06 17.68
CA VAL A 49 10.28 -5.27 16.84
C VAL A 49 9.19 -5.24 15.79
N GLY A 50 7.97 -4.86 16.15
CA GLY A 50 6.85 -4.73 15.21
C GLY A 50 7.15 -3.74 14.08
N VAL A 51 7.72 -2.57 14.39
CA VAL A 51 8.12 -1.58 13.38
C VAL A 51 9.19 -2.13 12.44
N VAL A 52 10.19 -2.86 12.97
CA VAL A 52 11.24 -3.47 12.15
C VAL A 52 10.68 -4.58 11.24
N VAL A 53 9.78 -5.42 11.75
CA VAL A 53 9.10 -6.46 10.96
C VAL A 53 8.29 -5.83 9.84
N LEU A 54 7.54 -4.75 10.13
CA LEU A 54 6.76 -4.03 9.13
C LEU A 54 7.66 -3.40 8.05
N ALA A 55 8.76 -2.76 8.44
CA ALA A 55 9.73 -2.20 7.49
C ALA A 55 10.38 -3.26 6.60
N ALA A 56 10.75 -4.41 7.17
CA ALA A 56 11.29 -5.52 6.40
C ALA A 56 10.26 -6.07 5.39
N ALA A 57 8.99 -6.19 5.79
CA ALA A 57 7.92 -6.64 4.91
C ALA A 57 7.64 -5.64 3.78
N PHE A 58 7.55 -4.34 4.06
CA PHE A 58 7.40 -3.33 3.01
C PHE A 58 8.62 -3.28 2.09
N LEU A 59 9.84 -3.50 2.59
CA LEU A 59 11.01 -3.61 1.70
C LEU A 59 10.88 -4.79 0.72
N VAL A 60 10.37 -5.95 1.19
CA VAL A 60 10.06 -7.09 0.32
C VAL A 60 8.94 -6.75 -0.65
N GLY A 61 7.87 -6.08 -0.20
CA GLY A 61 6.76 -5.65 -1.03
C GLY A 61 7.22 -4.73 -2.16
N GLN A 62 8.00 -3.70 -1.82
CA GLN A 62 8.59 -2.76 -2.78
C GLN A 62 9.47 -3.48 -3.83
N PHE A 63 10.21 -4.51 -3.44
CA PHE A 63 10.94 -5.35 -4.40
C PHE A 63 10.01 -6.12 -5.36
N LEU A 64 8.91 -6.68 -4.85
CA LEU A 64 7.91 -7.39 -5.66
C LEU A 64 7.16 -6.45 -6.62
N VAL A 65 6.84 -5.23 -6.17
CA VAL A 65 6.22 -4.18 -7.01
C VAL A 65 7.16 -3.75 -8.12
N ASP A 66 8.45 -3.51 -7.81
CA ASP A 66 9.45 -3.17 -8.81
C ASP A 66 9.60 -4.29 -9.86
N LEU A 67 9.63 -5.54 -9.42
CA LEU A 67 9.62 -6.71 -10.31
C LEU A 67 8.35 -6.76 -11.19
N ALA A 68 7.18 -6.39 -10.65
CA ALA A 68 5.93 -6.36 -11.39
C ALA A 68 5.88 -5.23 -12.44
N VAL A 69 6.49 -4.09 -12.14
CA VAL A 69 6.51 -2.90 -13.02
C VAL A 69 7.59 -3.03 -14.10
N ASN A 70 8.83 -3.27 -13.67
CA ASN A 70 10.03 -3.14 -14.48
C ASN A 70 10.61 -4.50 -14.94
N GLY A 71 10.17 -5.62 -14.34
CA GLY A 71 10.58 -6.97 -14.72
C GLY A 71 11.93 -7.40 -14.13
N PRO A 72 12.44 -8.59 -14.50
CA PRO A 72 13.58 -9.23 -13.81
C PRO A 72 14.94 -8.60 -14.11
N ALA A 73 15.01 -7.65 -15.05
CA ALA A 73 16.26 -6.99 -15.44
C ALA A 73 16.65 -5.85 -14.48
N VAL A 74 15.86 -5.60 -13.44
CA VAL A 74 16.10 -4.53 -12.48
C VAL A 74 17.16 -4.97 -11.48
N GLY A 75 18.24 -4.19 -11.39
CA GLY A 75 19.16 -4.30 -10.26
C GLY A 75 18.52 -3.69 -9.02
N PHE A 76 18.69 -4.33 -7.85
CA PHE A 76 18.08 -3.90 -6.59
C PHE A 76 18.45 -2.43 -6.29
N PRO A 77 17.54 -1.45 -6.45
CA PRO A 77 17.87 -0.04 -6.23
C PRO A 77 17.77 0.27 -4.74
N LEU A 78 18.69 -0.33 -3.96
CA LEU A 78 18.69 -0.38 -2.49
C LEU A 78 18.30 0.94 -1.85
N GLY A 79 18.85 2.06 -2.33
CA GLY A 79 18.60 3.38 -1.73
C GLY A 79 17.16 3.88 -1.86
N ARG A 80 16.58 3.86 -3.07
CA ARG A 80 15.22 4.40 -3.30
C ARG A 80 14.16 3.48 -2.74
N THR A 81 14.29 2.18 -2.99
CA THR A 81 13.38 1.15 -2.46
C THR A 81 13.36 1.19 -0.93
N LEU A 82 14.52 1.31 -0.29
CA LEU A 82 14.59 1.46 1.17
C LEU A 82 13.94 2.75 1.65
N GLY A 83 14.17 3.88 0.97
CA GLY A 83 13.54 5.16 1.32
C GLY A 83 12.01 5.09 1.26
N VAL A 84 11.46 4.50 0.20
CA VAL A 84 10.01 4.31 0.05
C VAL A 84 9.47 3.40 1.14
N ALA A 85 10.07 2.21 1.34
CA ALA A 85 9.64 1.28 2.37
C ALA A 85 9.65 1.89 3.78
N LEU A 86 10.73 2.61 4.15
CA LEU A 86 10.82 3.29 5.45
C LEU A 86 9.77 4.40 5.60
N SER A 87 9.52 5.17 4.53
CA SER A 87 8.50 6.21 4.55
C SER A 87 7.09 5.62 4.69
N GLU A 88 6.83 4.48 4.05
CA GLU A 88 5.59 3.73 4.16
C GLU A 88 5.39 3.20 5.57
N THR A 89 6.43 2.59 6.17
CA THR A 89 6.42 2.21 7.59
C THR A 89 6.10 3.38 8.50
N ALA A 90 6.72 4.54 8.27
CA ALA A 90 6.48 5.75 9.06
C ALA A 90 5.02 6.24 8.92
N VAL A 91 4.44 6.14 7.71
CA VAL A 91 3.06 6.53 7.43
C VAL A 91 2.08 5.61 8.16
N TRP A 92 2.27 4.29 8.10
CA TRP A 92 1.43 3.31 8.83
C TRP A 92 1.55 3.45 10.35
N THR A 93 2.77 3.53 10.88
CA THR A 93 3.01 3.64 12.32
C THR A 93 2.53 4.98 12.88
N GLY A 94 2.77 6.08 12.15
CA GLY A 94 2.29 7.41 12.50
C GLY A 94 0.76 7.53 12.45
N TRP A 95 0.10 6.89 11.48
CA TRP A 95 -1.36 6.81 11.43
C TRP A 95 -1.94 6.10 12.66
N LEU A 96 -1.44 4.91 12.99
CA LEU A 96 -1.94 4.17 14.16
C LEU A 96 -1.72 4.96 15.46
N ALA A 97 -0.55 5.60 15.61
CA ALA A 97 -0.28 6.48 16.74
C ALA A 97 -1.25 7.67 16.82
N ALA A 98 -1.59 8.28 15.68
CA ALA A 98 -2.56 9.38 15.62
C ALA A 98 -3.98 8.93 15.98
N VAL A 99 -4.42 7.76 15.48
CA VAL A 99 -5.72 7.17 15.83
C VAL A 99 -5.78 6.88 17.33
N ALA A 100 -4.74 6.26 17.89
CA ALA A 100 -4.65 5.93 19.30
C ALA A 100 -4.66 7.18 20.20
N ALA A 101 -3.93 8.24 19.81
CA ALA A 101 -3.85 9.48 20.57
C ALA A 101 -5.18 10.26 20.60
N LEU A 102 -5.94 10.22 19.51
CA LEU A 102 -7.22 10.93 19.41
C LEU A 102 -8.39 10.11 19.96
N GLY A 103 -8.33 8.78 19.85
CA GLY A 103 -9.32 7.84 20.37
C GLY A 103 -10.70 7.91 19.71
N GLY A 104 -11.45 6.82 19.85
CA GLY A 104 -12.85 6.72 19.45
C GLY A 104 -13.13 7.06 17.97
N PRO A 105 -14.39 7.42 17.63
CA PRO A 105 -14.77 7.74 16.26
C PRO A 105 -14.04 8.95 15.67
N ARG A 106 -13.68 9.93 16.51
CA ARG A 106 -12.91 11.11 16.07
C ARG A 106 -11.50 10.71 15.62
N GLY A 107 -10.83 9.86 16.38
CA GLY A 107 -9.51 9.35 16.01
C GLY A 107 -9.55 8.55 14.72
N ALA A 108 -10.55 7.67 14.56
CA ALA A 108 -10.73 6.92 13.32
C ALA A 108 -10.95 7.85 12.10
N PHE A 109 -11.83 8.84 12.21
CA PHE A 109 -12.12 9.78 11.11
C PHE A 109 -10.92 10.69 10.78
N VAL A 110 -10.38 11.40 11.77
CA VAL A 110 -9.26 12.34 11.56
C VAL A 110 -8.00 11.60 11.15
N GLY A 111 -7.71 10.46 11.79
CA GLY A 111 -6.61 9.59 11.45
C GLY A 111 -6.73 9.05 10.04
N GLY A 112 -7.91 8.54 9.65
CA GLY A 112 -8.17 8.06 8.28
C GLY A 112 -7.98 9.14 7.21
N VAL A 113 -8.47 10.36 7.44
CA VAL A 113 -8.27 11.49 6.51
C VAL A 113 -6.79 11.88 6.41
N ALA A 114 -6.09 12.01 7.54
CA ALA A 114 -4.67 12.32 7.55
C ALA A 114 -3.84 11.24 6.85
N PHE A 115 -4.21 9.97 7.05
CA PHE A 115 -3.58 8.82 6.43
C PHE A 115 -3.78 8.80 4.93
N ALA A 116 -4.99 9.08 4.43
CA ALA A 116 -5.23 9.20 2.99
C ALA A 116 -4.35 10.28 2.32
N VAL A 117 -4.16 11.43 2.99
CA VAL A 117 -3.28 12.49 2.50
C VAL A 117 -1.82 12.04 2.51
N ALA A 118 -1.37 11.40 3.58
CA ALA A 118 -0.02 10.88 3.71
C ALA A 118 0.28 9.79 2.65
N LEU A 119 -0.66 8.88 2.42
CA LEU A 119 -0.58 7.85 1.38
C LEU A 119 -0.54 8.48 -0.02
N ALA A 120 -1.33 9.51 -0.31
CA ALA A 120 -1.26 10.17 -1.61
C ALA A 120 0.15 10.73 -1.92
N VAL A 121 0.82 11.28 -0.91
CA VAL A 121 2.22 11.75 -1.03
C VAL A 121 3.18 10.57 -1.16
N GLN A 122 3.06 9.55 -0.31
CA GLN A 122 3.94 8.39 -0.31
C GLN A 122 3.81 7.58 -1.60
N HIS A 123 2.60 7.30 -2.08
CA HIS A 123 2.35 6.62 -3.35
C HIS A 123 2.87 7.42 -4.55
N THR A 124 2.85 8.76 -4.48
CA THR A 124 3.49 9.59 -5.51
C THR A 124 5.02 9.40 -5.50
N ALA A 125 5.64 9.34 -4.31
CA ALA A 125 7.06 9.08 -4.17
C ALA A 125 7.45 7.66 -4.63
N GLU A 126 6.59 6.67 -4.40
CA GLU A 126 6.76 5.31 -4.90
C GLU A 126 6.74 5.26 -6.43
N VAL A 127 5.75 5.89 -7.08
CA VAL A 127 5.71 6.00 -8.54
C VAL A 127 6.97 6.69 -9.07
N ASP A 128 7.45 7.73 -8.38
CA ASP A 128 8.73 8.37 -8.67
C ASP A 128 9.92 7.41 -8.58
N ALA A 129 9.97 6.58 -7.54
CA ALA A 129 11.02 5.58 -7.37
C ALA A 129 11.00 4.55 -8.51
N LEU A 130 9.82 3.99 -8.82
CA LEU A 130 9.62 2.96 -9.83
C LEU A 130 9.99 3.40 -11.24
N ARG A 131 9.77 4.68 -11.56
CA ARG A 131 10.16 5.28 -12.86
C ARG A 131 11.59 5.82 -12.89
N GLY A 132 12.34 5.67 -11.79
CA GLY A 132 13.72 6.15 -11.64
C GLY A 132 13.86 7.68 -11.53
N ALA A 133 12.80 8.39 -11.16
CA ALA A 133 12.84 9.82 -10.86
C ALA A 133 13.43 10.09 -9.46
N PRO A 134 13.88 11.32 -9.17
CA PRO A 134 14.10 11.76 -7.79
C PRO A 134 12.82 11.64 -6.97
N LEU A 135 12.92 11.18 -5.73
CA LEU A 135 11.78 11.13 -4.80
C LEU A 135 11.26 12.55 -4.54
N GLY A 136 9.94 12.73 -4.55
CA GLY A 136 9.33 14.04 -4.32
C GLY A 136 9.48 15.01 -5.49
N SER A 137 9.78 14.51 -6.69
CA SER A 137 9.73 15.34 -7.91
C SER A 137 8.32 15.91 -8.13
N ARG A 138 7.31 15.21 -7.61
CA ARG A 138 5.94 15.69 -7.39
C ARG A 138 5.58 15.43 -5.93
N LEU A 139 4.91 16.38 -5.29
CA LEU A 139 4.38 16.19 -3.94
C LEU A 139 3.16 15.26 -3.97
N VAL A 140 2.27 15.47 -4.94
CA VAL A 140 1.04 14.69 -5.14
C VAL A 140 0.80 14.54 -6.64
N ASP A 141 0.45 13.34 -7.07
CA ASP A 141 -0.06 13.06 -8.40
C ASP A 141 -1.56 12.69 -8.33
N PRO A 142 -2.45 13.38 -9.06
CA PRO A 142 -3.87 13.03 -9.07
C PRO A 142 -4.17 11.56 -9.41
N SER A 143 -3.29 10.87 -10.15
CA SER A 143 -3.48 9.45 -10.46
C SER A 143 -3.32 8.53 -9.24
N THR A 144 -2.69 9.01 -8.16
CA THR A 144 -2.46 8.21 -6.94
C THR A 144 -3.54 8.41 -5.87
N VAL A 145 -4.26 9.54 -5.93
CA VAL A 145 -5.27 9.91 -4.94
C VAL A 145 -6.37 8.85 -4.79
N GLY A 146 -6.88 8.33 -5.91
CA GLY A 146 -8.01 7.41 -5.91
C GLY A 146 -7.75 6.13 -5.12
N TYR A 147 -6.63 5.45 -5.39
CA TYR A 147 -6.30 4.23 -4.66
C TYR A 147 -5.76 4.51 -3.25
N SER A 148 -5.14 5.67 -3.01
CA SER A 148 -4.77 6.10 -1.65
C SER A 148 -5.98 6.22 -0.72
N LEU A 149 -7.09 6.74 -1.24
CA LEU A 149 -8.36 6.82 -0.50
C LEU A 149 -8.94 5.43 -0.22
N VAL A 150 -8.83 4.52 -1.18
CA VAL A 150 -9.28 3.12 -1.01
C VAL A 150 -8.46 2.42 0.07
N THR A 151 -7.13 2.53 0.05
CA THR A 151 -6.24 2.00 1.08
C THR A 151 -6.55 2.56 2.45
N ALA A 152 -6.70 3.88 2.57
CA ALA A 152 -7.02 4.51 3.85
C ALA A 152 -8.39 4.08 4.38
N ALA A 153 -9.39 3.94 3.51
CA ALA A 153 -10.72 3.44 3.89
C ALA A 153 -10.65 1.98 4.34
N GLY A 154 -9.94 1.11 3.62
CA GLY A 154 -9.75 -0.29 3.98
C GLY A 154 -9.02 -0.46 5.31
N ALA A 155 -7.94 0.30 5.52
CA ALA A 155 -7.20 0.33 6.78
C ALA A 155 -8.06 0.81 7.96
N THR A 156 -8.86 1.85 7.75
CA THR A 156 -9.76 2.38 8.78
C THR A 156 -10.86 1.38 9.13
N ALA A 157 -11.45 0.71 8.13
CA ALA A 157 -12.46 -0.32 8.34
C ALA A 157 -11.88 -1.54 9.07
N TRP A 158 -10.69 -1.98 8.68
CA TRP A 158 -9.96 -3.06 9.36
C TRP A 158 -9.72 -2.73 10.82
N LEU A 159 -9.09 -1.59 11.12
CA LEU A 159 -8.79 -1.20 12.49
C LEU A 159 -10.07 -1.05 13.33
N ALA A 160 -11.14 -0.50 12.76
CA ALA A 160 -12.40 -0.32 13.46
C ALA A 160 -13.07 -1.65 13.84
N LEU A 161 -13.03 -2.64 12.95
CA LEU A 161 -13.53 -3.99 13.22
C LEU A 161 -12.63 -4.75 14.20
N GLU A 162 -11.31 -4.61 14.08
CA GLU A 162 -10.34 -5.23 14.99
C GLU A 162 -10.47 -4.71 16.43
N THR A 163 -10.74 -3.41 16.59
CA THR A 163 -10.80 -2.75 17.91
C THR A 163 -12.21 -2.66 18.49
N GLY A 164 -13.23 -3.13 17.77
CA GLY A 164 -14.62 -3.07 18.22
C GLY A 164 -15.14 -1.64 18.39
N LEU A 165 -14.77 -0.71 17.50
CA LEU A 165 -15.30 0.65 17.55
C LEU A 165 -16.82 0.64 17.37
N ALA A 166 -17.58 1.17 18.34
CA ALA A 166 -19.06 1.15 18.34
C ALA A 166 -19.72 1.71 17.06
N SER A 167 -19.02 2.57 16.31
CA SER A 167 -19.51 3.08 15.02
C SER A 167 -19.62 2.03 13.91
N VAL A 168 -19.02 0.85 14.08
CA VAL A 168 -19.11 -0.27 13.12
C VAL A 168 -20.04 -1.39 13.58
N ASP A 169 -20.83 -1.20 14.64
CA ASP A 169 -21.79 -2.20 15.16
C ASP A 169 -22.69 -2.80 14.06
N PRO A 170 -23.25 -2.03 13.09
CA PRO A 170 -24.04 -2.62 12.02
C PRO A 170 -23.23 -3.56 11.11
N LEU A 171 -21.97 -3.23 10.84
CA LEU A 171 -21.09 -4.03 9.99
C LEU A 171 -20.62 -5.30 10.74
N ALA A 172 -20.31 -5.17 12.03
CA ALA A 172 -19.98 -6.29 12.90
C ALA A 172 -21.16 -7.24 13.07
N ALA A 173 -22.39 -6.72 13.20
CA ALA A 173 -23.61 -7.53 13.25
C ALA A 173 -23.83 -8.30 11.95
N LEU A 174 -23.67 -7.66 10.79
CA LEU A 174 -23.76 -8.34 9.48
C LEU A 174 -22.71 -9.45 9.33
N ALA A 175 -21.48 -9.23 9.82
CA ALA A 175 -20.44 -10.25 9.83
C ALA A 175 -20.84 -11.45 10.71
N ALA A 176 -21.34 -11.18 11.92
CA ALA A 176 -21.79 -12.20 12.86
C ALA A 176 -22.99 -13.00 12.32
N ASP A 177 -23.97 -12.34 11.70
CA ASP A 177 -25.12 -12.98 11.06
C ASP A 177 -24.71 -13.93 9.91
N ALA A 178 -23.62 -13.59 9.22
CA ALA A 178 -23.02 -14.43 8.18
C ALA A 178 -22.05 -15.50 8.73
N GLY A 179 -21.85 -15.57 10.06
CA GLY A 179 -20.97 -16.54 10.71
C GLY A 179 -19.48 -16.21 10.65
N PHE A 180 -19.11 -14.96 10.36
CA PHE A 180 -17.73 -14.49 10.32
C PHE A 180 -17.36 -13.66 11.56
N ALA A 181 -16.12 -13.82 12.02
CA ALA A 181 -15.57 -12.93 13.04
C ALA A 181 -15.33 -11.52 12.43
N PRO A 182 -15.71 -10.42 13.11
CA PRO A 182 -15.53 -9.05 12.62
C PRO A 182 -14.09 -8.74 12.16
N GLU A 183 -13.09 -9.24 12.89
CA GLU A 183 -11.67 -9.11 12.62
C GLU A 183 -11.31 -9.72 11.25
N THR A 184 -11.93 -10.86 10.91
CA THR A 184 -11.72 -11.52 9.61
C THR A 184 -12.27 -10.68 8.48
N VAL A 185 -13.45 -10.07 8.66
CA VAL A 185 -14.04 -9.17 7.66
C VAL A 185 -13.18 -7.91 7.51
N GLY A 186 -12.64 -7.39 8.61
CA GLY A 186 -11.70 -6.27 8.59
C GLY A 186 -10.45 -6.57 7.78
N LEU A 187 -9.81 -7.72 8.04
CA LEU A 187 -8.63 -8.16 7.29
C LEU A 187 -8.94 -8.35 5.80
N VAL A 188 -10.10 -8.93 5.46
CA VAL A 188 -10.53 -9.08 4.05
C VAL A 188 -10.72 -7.72 3.39
N ALA A 189 -11.31 -6.74 4.10
CA ALA A 189 -11.48 -5.39 3.59
C ALA A 189 -10.13 -4.69 3.33
N LEU A 190 -9.18 -4.81 4.26
CA LEU A 190 -7.81 -4.32 4.08
C LEU A 190 -7.13 -5.00 2.88
N ALA A 191 -7.17 -6.32 2.81
CA ALA A 191 -6.54 -7.07 1.71
C ALA A 191 -7.15 -6.70 0.35
N ALA A 192 -8.46 -6.48 0.27
CA ALA A 192 -9.12 -6.01 -0.94
C ALA A 192 -8.67 -4.59 -1.33
N ALA A 193 -8.51 -3.70 -0.34
CA ALA A 193 -8.03 -2.34 -0.57
C ALA A 193 -6.58 -2.32 -1.07
N LEU A 194 -5.68 -3.08 -0.43
CA LEU A 194 -4.30 -3.27 -0.86
C LEU A 194 -4.23 -3.90 -2.26
N LEU A 195 -5.10 -4.85 -2.57
CA LEU A 195 -5.16 -5.42 -3.93
C LEU A 195 -5.49 -4.34 -4.97
N VAL A 196 -6.47 -3.48 -4.69
CA VAL A 196 -6.84 -2.37 -5.58
C VAL A 196 -5.66 -1.41 -5.74
N GLU A 197 -5.01 -1.05 -4.64
CA GLU A 197 -3.78 -0.25 -4.63
C GLU A 197 -2.71 -0.86 -5.53
N HIS A 198 -2.32 -2.11 -5.32
CA HIS A 198 -1.27 -2.75 -6.09
C HIS A 198 -1.61 -2.89 -7.57
N VAL A 199 -2.87 -3.23 -7.89
CA VAL A 199 -3.33 -3.33 -9.28
C VAL A 199 -3.24 -1.97 -9.98
N VAL A 200 -3.77 -0.91 -9.34
CA VAL A 200 -3.82 0.42 -9.94
C VAL A 200 -2.44 1.06 -9.96
N GLY A 201 -1.68 0.97 -8.87
CA GLY A 201 -0.31 1.48 -8.73
C GLY A 201 0.63 0.87 -9.77
N VAL A 202 0.63 -0.45 -9.94
CA VAL A 202 1.41 -1.12 -11.00
C VAL A 202 0.97 -0.67 -12.39
N ALA A 203 -0.34 -0.51 -12.62
CA ALA A 203 -0.84 -0.04 -13.93
C ALA A 203 -0.39 1.40 -14.24
N VAL A 204 -0.49 2.31 -13.26
CA VAL A 204 -0.06 3.72 -13.37
C VAL A 204 1.44 3.80 -13.60
N ALA A 205 2.25 3.15 -12.76
CA ALA A 205 3.71 3.18 -12.88
C ALA A 205 4.18 2.66 -14.25
N ARG A 206 3.61 1.55 -14.73
CA ARG A 206 3.95 0.99 -16.04
C ARG A 206 3.56 1.94 -17.19
N ARG A 207 2.42 2.60 -17.09
CA ARG A 207 2.00 3.60 -18.08
C ARG A 207 2.99 4.76 -18.13
N GLU A 208 3.38 5.32 -16.98
CA GLU A 208 4.34 6.42 -16.93
C GLU A 208 5.73 6.01 -17.46
N CYS A 209 6.21 4.81 -17.12
CA CYS A 209 7.48 4.27 -17.65
C CYS A 209 7.43 4.13 -19.19
N ALA A 210 6.29 3.70 -19.74
CA ALA A 210 6.10 3.61 -21.18
C ALA A 210 6.10 4.99 -21.87
N GLU A 211 5.46 5.99 -21.27
CA GLU A 211 5.42 7.36 -21.81
C GLU A 211 6.82 8.03 -21.84
N ARG A 212 7.70 7.73 -20.87
CA ARG A 212 9.10 8.20 -20.88
C ARG A 212 9.93 7.61 -22.02
N THR A 213 9.76 6.31 -22.27
CA THR A 213 10.52 5.58 -23.29
C THR A 213 9.97 5.77 -24.70
N ALA A 214 8.78 6.39 -24.84
CA ALA A 214 8.19 6.71 -26.13
C ALA A 214 9.04 7.74 -26.91
N PRO A 215 9.30 7.49 -28.22
CA PRO A 215 10.00 8.44 -29.08
C PRO A 215 9.34 9.83 -29.06
N ALA A 216 10.16 10.90 -29.08
CA ALA A 216 9.68 12.29 -28.97
C ALA A 216 8.64 12.69 -30.04
N TRP A 217 8.66 12.05 -31.22
CA TRP A 217 7.70 12.32 -32.29
C TRP A 217 6.29 11.77 -32.03
N PHE A 218 6.15 10.76 -31.16
CA PHE A 218 4.84 10.23 -30.75
C PHE A 218 4.14 11.16 -29.76
N ARG A 219 4.90 11.87 -28.93
CA ARG A 219 4.40 12.82 -27.93
C ARG A 219 3.80 14.09 -28.52
N ARG A 220 4.13 14.46 -29.77
CA ARG A 220 3.58 15.66 -30.44
C ARG A 220 2.17 15.49 -31.00
N ARG A 221 1.71 14.25 -31.24
CA ARG A 221 0.39 13.99 -31.86
C ARG A 221 -0.79 14.04 -30.90
N SER A 222 -0.57 14.07 -29.60
CA SER A 222 -1.65 14.10 -28.59
C SER A 222 -2.02 15.52 -28.11
N TRP A 223 -1.42 16.56 -28.70
CA TRP A 223 -1.61 17.97 -28.33
C TRP A 223 -2.28 18.79 -29.46
N THR A 224 -2.82 18.11 -30.47
CA THR A 224 -3.62 18.68 -31.57
C THR A 224 -4.95 17.97 -31.61
#